data_AF-A0A850IAQ4-F1
#
_entry.id   AF-A0A850IAQ4-F1
#
_cell.length_a   1.000
_cell.length_b   1.000
_cell.length_c   1.000
_cell.angle_alpha   90.00
_cell.angle_beta   90.00
_cell.angle_gamma   90.00
#
_symmetry.space_group_name_H-M   'P 1'
#
loop_
_entity.id
_entity.type
_entity.pdbx_description
1 polymer ?
#
loop_
_entity_poly.entity_id
_entity_poly.type
_entity_poly.pdbx_seq_one_letter_code
_entity_poly.pdbx_strand_id
1 'polypeptide(L)'
;MLRIPSRNNGWRNGAAALLGAVGLSLCHMPPLGAMEILGQAGVLGEWELTGHLTESEPGARKQFSGPLKMKHVGICTQDGPEERAGEIRLQLAGPDSQVTAELVLDGAPCTYSARKTHAYEGTLSCAGRAPVPLMVWLK
;
A
#
# COMPACT_ATOMS: atom_id res chain seq x y z
N MET A 1 -69.34 -21.15 -52.85
CA MET A 1 -69.37 -22.50 -52.24
C MET A 1 -67.94 -22.89 -51.91
N LEU A 2 -67.65 -23.06 -50.60
CA LEU A 2 -66.57 -23.83 -49.93
C LEU A 2 -65.30 -24.25 -50.71
N ARG A 3 -64.10 -23.86 -50.25
CA ARG A 3 -63.23 -24.63 -49.31
C ARG A 3 -61.85 -23.94 -49.13
N ILE A 4 -61.42 -23.81 -47.87
CA ILE A 4 -60.04 -23.55 -47.37
C ILE A 4 -59.32 -24.94 -47.36
N PRO A 5 -57.98 -25.15 -47.21
CA PRO A 5 -57.01 -24.24 -46.56
C PRO A 5 -55.52 -24.25 -46.96
N SER A 6 -54.81 -23.35 -46.26
CA SER A 6 -53.44 -23.46 -45.73
C SER A 6 -52.25 -23.19 -46.66
N ARG A 7 -51.66 -22.00 -46.51
CA ARG A 7 -50.26 -21.72 -46.87
C ARG A 7 -49.42 -21.63 -45.60
N ASN A 8 -48.49 -22.57 -45.47
CA ASN A 8 -47.27 -22.44 -44.67
C ASN A 8 -46.51 -21.17 -45.09
N ASN A 9 -46.16 -20.32 -44.13
CA ASN A 9 -45.07 -19.36 -44.31
C ASN A 9 -44.18 -19.38 -43.07
N GLY A 10 -42.94 -19.82 -43.27
CA GLY A 10 -41.94 -20.02 -42.22
C GLY A 10 -41.61 -18.72 -41.51
N TRP A 11 -41.84 -18.72 -40.20
CA TRP A 11 -41.48 -17.65 -39.29
C TRP A 11 -39.95 -17.65 -39.11
N ARG A 12 -39.31 -16.62 -39.65
CA ARG A 12 -37.88 -16.35 -39.57
C ARG A 12 -37.47 -16.01 -38.14
N ASN A 13 -36.41 -16.69 -37.72
CA ASN A 13 -35.51 -16.52 -36.58
C ASN A 13 -35.49 -15.13 -35.90
N GLY A 14 -35.56 -15.16 -34.57
CA GLY A 14 -35.25 -14.03 -33.69
C GLY A 14 -34.81 -14.52 -32.31
N ALA A 15 -33.74 -15.32 -32.25
CA ALA A 15 -33.12 -15.68 -30.98
C ALA A 15 -32.32 -14.48 -30.46
N ALA A 16 -32.91 -13.73 -29.52
CA ALA A 16 -32.19 -12.71 -28.76
C ALA A 16 -31.25 -13.40 -27.77
N ALA A 17 -29.97 -13.53 -28.14
CA ALA A 17 -28.92 -13.99 -27.24
C ALA A 17 -28.59 -12.86 -26.24
N LEU A 18 -29.13 -12.97 -25.02
CA LEU A 18 -28.70 -12.15 -23.88
C LEU A 18 -27.35 -12.69 -23.39
N LEU A 19 -26.25 -12.07 -23.85
CA LEU A 19 -24.93 -12.30 -23.29
C LEU A 19 -24.85 -11.58 -21.92
N GLY A 20 -25.03 -12.33 -20.85
CA GLY A 20 -24.81 -11.86 -19.49
C GLY A 20 -23.31 -11.63 -19.24
N ALA A 21 -22.94 -10.38 -18.94
CA ALA A 21 -21.59 -10.07 -18.48
C ALA A 21 -21.47 -10.46 -17.00
N VAL A 22 -20.78 -11.57 -16.73
CA VAL A 22 -20.35 -11.93 -15.37
C VAL A 22 -19.18 -11.02 -14.98
N GLY A 23 -19.43 -10.02 -14.14
CA GLY A 23 -18.38 -9.20 -13.55
C GLY A 23 -17.62 -9.99 -12.50
N LEU A 24 -16.42 -10.47 -12.83
CA LEU A 24 -15.47 -11.02 -11.86
C LEU A 24 -14.95 -9.85 -10.99
N SER A 25 -15.53 -9.68 -9.82
CA SER A 25 -15.00 -8.80 -8.79
C SER A 25 -13.74 -9.45 -8.21
N LEU A 26 -12.56 -8.94 -8.59
CA LEU A 26 -11.28 -9.33 -8.01
C LEU A 26 -11.19 -8.73 -6.60
N CYS A 27 -11.62 -9.49 -5.60
CA CYS A 27 -11.35 -9.18 -4.20
C CYS A 27 -9.83 -9.22 -4.00
N HIS A 28 -9.20 -8.06 -3.84
CA HIS A 28 -7.80 -7.96 -3.43
C HIS A 28 -7.70 -8.39 -1.96
N MET A 29 -7.39 -9.67 -1.74
CA MET A 29 -6.99 -10.15 -0.42
C MET A 29 -5.52 -9.76 -0.22
N PRO A 30 -5.18 -9.03 0.86
CA PRO A 30 -3.78 -8.79 1.16
C PRO A 30 -3.08 -10.13 1.40
N PRO A 31 -1.81 -10.28 0.98
CA PRO A 31 -1.07 -11.51 1.21
C PRO A 31 -0.96 -11.82 2.71
N LEU A 32 -0.91 -13.11 3.06
CA LEU A 32 -0.59 -13.54 4.43
C LEU A 32 0.74 -12.89 4.85
N GLY A 33 0.77 -12.19 5.98
CA GLY A 33 1.96 -11.45 6.42
C GLY A 33 2.07 -10.03 5.85
N ALA A 34 0.98 -9.45 5.33
CA ALA A 34 0.92 -8.02 5.02
C ALA A 34 0.78 -7.16 6.28
N MET A 35 1.35 -5.96 6.25
CA MET A 35 1.28 -4.97 7.33
C MET A 35 1.20 -3.55 6.74
N GLU A 36 0.36 -2.69 7.32
CA GLU A 36 0.36 -1.27 6.97
C GLU A 36 1.33 -0.53 7.89
N ILE A 37 2.11 0.38 7.30
CA ILE A 37 3.00 1.28 8.03
C ILE A 37 2.53 2.72 7.81
N LEU A 38 2.32 3.41 8.93
CA LEU A 38 2.07 4.84 8.97
C LEU A 38 3.17 5.51 9.78
N GLY A 39 3.46 6.78 9.51
CA GLY A 39 4.44 7.50 10.31
C GLY A 39 4.40 9.01 10.13
N GLN A 40 5.10 9.69 11.03
CA GLN A 40 5.37 11.12 10.94
C GLN A 40 6.86 11.36 11.16
N ALA A 41 7.49 12.11 10.26
CA ALA A 41 8.89 12.48 10.35
C ALA A 41 9.07 14.01 10.41
N GLY A 42 10.20 14.42 10.99
CA GLY A 42 10.55 15.83 11.12
C GLY A 42 10.28 16.38 12.52
N VAL A 43 10.89 17.53 12.82
CA VAL A 43 10.84 18.12 14.17
C VAL A 43 9.41 18.56 14.52
N LEU A 44 8.62 18.95 13.53
CA LEU A 44 7.25 19.39 13.68
C LEU A 44 6.24 18.37 13.11
N GLY A 45 6.70 17.16 12.79
CA GLY A 45 5.88 16.16 12.10
C GLY A 45 5.47 16.60 10.69
N GLU A 46 6.32 17.38 10.02
CA GLU A 46 6.01 18.00 8.74
C GLU A 46 5.98 17.03 7.55
N TRP A 47 6.36 15.76 7.77
CA TRP A 47 6.26 14.69 6.78
C TRP A 47 5.35 13.56 7.27
N GLU A 48 4.42 13.13 6.43
CA GLU A 48 3.65 11.91 6.63
C GLU A 48 4.26 10.76 5.84
N LEU A 49 4.36 9.58 6.46
CA LEU A 49 4.83 8.34 5.87
C LEU A 49 3.66 7.36 5.75
N THR A 50 3.54 6.71 4.59
CA THR A 50 2.56 5.63 4.37
C THR A 50 3.21 4.50 3.57
N GLY A 51 2.77 3.27 3.79
CA GLY A 51 3.19 2.13 2.97
C GLY A 51 2.52 0.83 3.34
N HIS A 52 2.69 -0.14 2.44
CA HIS A 52 2.17 -1.50 2.59
C HIS A 52 3.33 -2.46 2.46
N LEU A 53 3.61 -3.18 3.54
CA LEU A 53 4.75 -4.09 3.64
C LEU A 53 4.27 -5.52 3.60
N THR A 54 5.14 -6.40 3.11
CA THR A 54 4.93 -7.84 3.09
C THR A 54 6.03 -8.55 3.85
N GLU A 55 5.68 -9.59 4.58
CA GLU A 55 6.64 -10.48 5.23
C GLU A 55 7.57 -11.09 4.18
N SER A 56 8.88 -10.99 4.41
CA SER A 56 9.88 -11.40 3.42
C SER A 56 10.11 -12.92 3.41
N GLU A 57 10.05 -13.58 4.58
CA GLU A 57 10.06 -15.05 4.71
C GLU A 57 9.31 -15.51 5.98
N PRO A 58 8.42 -16.50 5.89
CA PRO A 58 7.75 -17.07 7.06
C PRO A 58 8.75 -17.72 8.03
N GLY A 59 8.80 -17.25 9.28
CA GLY A 59 9.59 -17.87 10.35
C GLY A 59 11.04 -17.37 10.49
N ALA A 60 11.51 -16.50 9.60
CA ALA A 60 12.67 -15.67 9.89
C ALA A 60 12.31 -14.64 10.99
N ARG A 61 13.31 -13.95 11.56
CA ARG A 61 13.09 -12.74 12.37
C ARG A 61 12.04 -11.89 11.65
N LYS A 62 10.93 -11.53 12.32
CA LYS A 62 9.78 -10.80 11.74
C LYS A 62 10.25 -9.65 10.87
N GLN A 63 10.30 -9.89 9.57
CA GLN A 63 10.94 -9.05 8.57
C GLN A 63 9.93 -8.67 7.52
N PHE A 64 9.76 -7.37 7.33
CA PHE A 64 8.79 -6.80 6.42
C PHE A 64 9.49 -5.88 5.44
N SER A 65 9.09 -5.91 4.19
CA SER A 65 9.61 -5.01 3.18
C SER A 65 8.53 -4.55 2.22
N GLY A 66 8.75 -3.40 1.60
CA GLY A 66 7.82 -2.88 0.61
C GLY A 66 8.01 -1.38 0.36
N PRO A 67 7.20 -0.84 -0.57
CA PRO A 67 7.27 0.55 -0.94
C PRO A 67 6.73 1.47 0.15
N LEU A 68 7.32 2.65 0.23
CA LEU A 68 6.90 3.77 1.07
C LEU A 68 6.67 5.02 0.24
N LYS A 69 5.79 5.86 0.74
CA LYS A 69 5.60 7.23 0.27
C LYS A 69 5.73 8.19 1.45
N MET A 70 6.53 9.23 1.28
CA MET A 70 6.56 10.40 2.17
C MET A 70 5.89 11.59 1.49
N LYS A 71 5.08 12.33 2.25
CA LYS A 71 4.43 13.56 1.79
C LYS A 71 4.70 14.69 2.76
N HIS A 72 5.19 15.81 2.26
CA HIS A 72 5.38 17.00 3.08
C HIS A 72 4.01 17.65 3.35
N VAL A 73 3.59 17.71 4.61
CA VAL A 73 2.28 18.25 5.01
C VAL A 73 2.36 19.63 5.68
N GLY A 74 3.57 20.12 5.99
CA GLY A 74 3.78 21.43 6.61
C GLY A 74 3.97 22.62 5.65
N ILE A 75 4.01 22.40 4.33
CA ILE A 75 4.30 23.44 3.32
C ILE A 75 3.28 23.32 2.19
N CYS A 76 2.67 24.45 1.83
CA CYS A 76 1.81 24.59 0.67
C CYS A 76 2.56 25.36 -0.42
N THR A 77 2.80 24.73 -1.57
CA THR A 77 3.31 25.39 -2.77
C THR A 77 2.24 25.37 -3.87
N GLN A 78 2.43 26.13 -4.96
CA GLN A 78 1.52 26.06 -6.11
C GLN A 78 1.54 24.68 -6.79
N ASP A 79 2.68 24.00 -6.73
CA ASP A 79 2.87 22.65 -7.30
C ASP A 79 2.31 21.55 -6.40
N GLY A 80 1.80 21.92 -5.21
CA GLY A 80 1.32 21.00 -4.20
C GLY A 80 2.39 20.62 -3.17
N PRO A 81 2.08 19.66 -2.29
CA PRO A 81 3.03 19.15 -1.31
C PRO A 81 4.12 18.32 -1.99
N GLU A 82 5.36 18.47 -1.53
CA GLU A 82 6.47 17.62 -1.98
C GLU A 82 6.18 16.16 -1.60
N GLU A 83 6.42 15.23 -2.53
CA GLU A 83 6.29 13.80 -2.30
C GLU A 83 7.60 13.09 -2.61
N ARG A 84 7.95 12.09 -1.80
CA ARG A 84 9.13 11.25 -1.98
C ARG A 84 8.72 9.79 -2.02
N ALA A 85 9.26 9.07 -2.98
CA ALA A 85 9.07 7.62 -3.07
C ALA A 85 10.23 6.91 -2.37
N GLY A 86 9.97 5.72 -1.86
CA GLY A 86 11.01 4.93 -1.24
C GLY A 86 10.66 3.47 -1.05
N GLU A 87 11.62 2.77 -0.46
CA GLU A 87 11.53 1.37 -0.08
C GLU A 87 12.00 1.21 1.36
N ILE A 88 11.44 0.27 2.10
CA ILE A 88 11.87 -0.06 3.46
C ILE A 88 12.09 -1.56 3.62
N ARG A 89 13.07 -1.88 4.46
CA ARG A 89 13.26 -3.20 5.05
C ARG A 89 13.27 -3.05 6.56
N LEU A 90 12.23 -3.55 7.19
CA LEU A 90 11.96 -3.43 8.61
C LEU A 90 12.19 -4.78 9.29
N GLN A 91 12.89 -4.75 10.42
CA GLN A 91 13.11 -5.91 11.28
C GLN A 91 12.54 -5.64 12.66
N LEU A 92 11.65 -6.51 13.13
CA LEU A 92 11.18 -6.50 14.51
C LEU A 92 12.04 -7.44 15.36
N ALA A 93 12.38 -6.98 16.55
CA ALA A 93 13.17 -7.72 17.52
C ALA A 93 12.52 -7.73 18.91
N GLY A 94 12.86 -8.77 19.68
CA GLY A 94 12.19 -9.07 20.94
C GLY A 94 10.71 -9.45 20.72
N PRO A 95 9.84 -9.29 21.73
CA PRO A 95 8.39 -9.43 21.57
C PRO A 95 7.82 -8.18 20.86
N ASP A 96 8.37 -7.83 19.69
CA ASP A 96 8.07 -6.63 18.91
C ASP A 96 8.27 -5.32 19.68
N SER A 97 9.21 -5.29 20.64
CA SER A 97 9.48 -4.10 21.46
C SER A 97 10.51 -3.17 20.82
N GLN A 98 11.21 -3.62 19.79
CA GLN A 98 12.22 -2.84 19.07
C GLN A 98 12.07 -3.05 17.58
N VAL A 99 12.37 -1.98 16.83
CA VAL A 99 12.42 -2.01 15.37
C VAL A 99 13.73 -1.41 14.90
N THR A 100 14.32 -2.03 13.88
CA THR A 100 15.35 -1.42 13.05
C THR A 100 14.90 -1.45 11.61
N ALA A 101 15.23 -0.41 10.86
CA ALA A 101 14.91 -0.35 9.44
C ALA A 101 16.03 0.28 8.62
N GLU A 102 16.19 -0.26 7.41
CA GLU A 102 16.92 0.36 6.32
C GLU A 102 15.91 0.90 5.32
N LEU A 103 16.08 2.16 4.91
CA LEU A 103 15.20 2.83 3.95
C LEU A 103 16.02 3.40 2.80
N VAL A 104 15.39 3.52 1.64
CA VAL A 104 15.87 4.35 0.54
C VAL A 104 14.77 5.35 0.22
N LEU A 105 15.06 6.65 0.35
CA LEU A 105 14.10 7.73 0.10
C LEU A 105 14.66 8.65 -0.99
N ASP A 106 13.97 8.75 -2.13
CA ASP A 106 14.46 9.43 -3.34
C ASP A 106 15.91 9.03 -3.70
N GLY A 107 16.22 7.74 -3.58
CA GLY A 107 17.55 7.19 -3.84
C GLY A 107 18.60 7.43 -2.75
N ALA A 108 18.28 8.19 -1.69
CA ALA A 108 19.19 8.39 -0.56
C ALA A 108 19.02 7.27 0.49
N PRO A 109 20.10 6.58 0.89
CA PRO A 109 20.03 5.56 1.94
C PRO A 109 19.82 6.21 3.32
N CYS A 110 18.94 5.60 4.11
CA CYS A 110 18.63 6.02 5.47
C CYS A 110 18.53 4.83 6.42
N THR A 111 18.71 5.10 7.71
CA THR A 111 18.52 4.13 8.79
C THR A 111 17.57 4.67 9.84
N TYR A 112 16.87 3.75 10.51
CA TYR A 112 15.96 4.06 11.59
C TYR A 112 16.02 2.98 12.66
N SER A 113 15.96 3.38 13.93
CA SER A 113 15.85 2.48 15.06
C SER A 113 14.96 3.08 16.13
N ALA A 114 14.05 2.29 16.68
CA ALA A 114 13.10 2.76 17.68
C ALA A 114 12.70 1.65 18.65
N ARG A 115 12.20 2.07 19.81
CA ARG A 115 11.53 1.19 20.77
C ARG A 115 10.04 1.45 20.75
N LYS A 116 9.26 0.40 21.01
CA LYS A 116 7.81 0.47 21.11
C LYS A 116 7.40 1.06 22.45
N THR A 117 6.72 2.19 22.41
CA THR A 117 5.92 2.73 23.52
C THR A 117 4.45 2.54 23.15
N HIS A 118 3.72 3.63 22.88
CA HIS A 118 2.46 3.68 22.17
C HIS A 118 2.65 3.67 20.64
N ALA A 119 3.81 4.12 20.17
CA ALA A 119 4.30 4.04 18.80
C ALA A 119 5.77 3.59 18.81
N TYR A 120 6.36 3.33 17.64
CA TYR A 120 7.80 3.24 17.53
C TYR A 120 8.35 4.65 17.35
N GLU A 121 9.08 5.14 18.35
CA GLU A 121 9.67 6.49 18.32
C GLU A 121 11.20 6.37 18.27
N GLY A 122 11.79 7.09 17.31
CA GLY A 122 13.24 7.05 17.09
C GLY A 122 13.72 8.15 16.15
N THR A 123 14.89 7.92 15.58
CA THR A 123 15.56 8.89 14.70
C THR A 123 15.76 8.29 13.32
N LEU A 124 15.31 9.01 12.30
CA LEU A 124 15.62 8.75 10.90
C LEU A 124 16.90 9.48 10.51
N SER A 125 17.91 8.75 10.06
CA SER A 125 19.19 9.29 9.63
C SER A 125 19.41 8.97 8.17
N CYS A 126 19.53 9.99 7.32
CA CYS A 126 19.78 9.83 5.87
C CYS A 126 21.15 10.38 5.49
N ALA A 127 21.81 9.76 4.52
CA ALA A 127 23.10 10.24 4.03
C ALA A 127 23.02 11.70 3.55
N GLY A 128 23.95 12.54 4.01
CA GLY A 128 24.03 13.96 3.63
C GLY A 128 22.94 14.86 4.21
N ARG A 129 22.13 14.37 5.17
CA ARG A 129 21.06 15.14 5.82
C ARG A 129 21.19 15.09 7.35
N ALA A 130 20.68 16.10 8.04
CA ALA A 130 20.58 16.07 9.49
C ALA A 130 19.59 14.97 9.94
N PRO A 131 19.88 14.21 11.01
CA PRO A 131 18.94 13.26 11.57
C PRO A 131 17.67 13.96 12.08
N VAL A 132 16.51 13.35 11.88
CA VAL A 132 15.21 13.90 12.29
C VAL A 132 14.40 12.87 13.10
N PRO A 133 13.49 13.31 13.98
CA PRO A 133 12.56 12.41 14.64
C PRO A 133 11.70 11.65 13.63
N LEU A 134 11.42 10.39 13.91
CA LEU A 134 10.46 9.57 13.17
C LEU A 134 9.64 8.73 14.15
N MET A 135 8.33 8.91 14.09
CA MET A 135 7.35 8.10 14.79
C MET A 135 6.62 7.20 13.79
N VAL A 136 6.47 5.91 14.11
CA VAL A 136 5.88 4.90 13.23
C VAL A 136 4.83 4.08 13.97
N TRP A 137 3.72 3.83 13.29
CA TRP A 137 2.68 2.89 13.70
C TRP A 137 2.60 1.75 12.70
N LEU A 138 2.58 0.53 13.23
CA LEU A 138 2.46 -0.70 12.47
C LEU A 138 1.07 -1.28 12.73
N LYS A 139 0.30 -1.56 11.67
CA LYS A 139 -1.08 -2.05 11.73
C LYS A 139 -1.24 -3.39 11.05
#